data_AF-A0A9X4KVK2-F1
#
_entry.id   AF-A0A9X4KVK2-F1
#
_cell.length_a   1.000
_cell.length_b   1.000
_cell.length_c   1.000
_cell.angle_alpha   90.00
_cell.angle_beta   90.00
_cell.angle_gamma   90.00
#
_symmetry.space_group_name_H-M   'P 1'
#
loop_
_entity.id
_entity.type
_entity.pdbx_description
1 polymer ?
#
loop_
_entity_poly.entity_id
_entity_poly.type
_entity_poly.pdbx_seq_one_letter_code
_entity_poly.pdbx_strand_id
1 'polypeptide(L)'
;MIVRSGILKVSASHAPAQLYRDEELALMHIDIYSDMVCPWCRIGKKNVTDAIDQWVAESGEDVTVSYHAFLLDHSLPPEGLPFRASMAHKMGGEHRIEEMLQRVTDAGAAVGVPFRFDRVTRMPNTVLAHRLTAILPADRQEAWIDAVMMAYFEYGRDIAKREVLLEIASDLGLETFPLETALDEGRGAEEVQEDLERASAMGISGVPFFVLNGKYGLSGAYPAAEFVKAFGKIAEQSGQ
;
A
#
# COMPACT_ATOMS: atom_id res chain seq x y z
N MET A 1 33.24 8.21 9.64
CA MET A 1 32.18 9.06 10.21
C MET A 1 31.95 10.24 9.26
N ILE A 2 31.15 10.03 8.22
CA ILE A 2 30.67 11.08 7.31
C ILE A 2 29.21 10.72 7.00
N VAL A 3 28.29 11.41 7.65
CA VAL A 3 26.85 11.25 7.46
C VAL A 3 26.51 11.96 6.14
N ARG A 4 26.17 11.21 5.09
CA ARG A 4 25.61 11.78 3.87
C ARG A 4 24.12 12.04 4.10
N SER A 5 23.80 13.31 4.39
CA SER A 5 22.44 13.84 4.37
C SER A 5 21.87 13.68 2.97
N GLY A 6 20.95 12.72 2.79
CA GLY A 6 20.18 12.54 1.56
C GLY A 6 19.15 13.66 1.45
N ILE A 7 19.36 14.59 0.52
CA ILE A 7 18.38 15.62 0.19
C ILE A 7 17.23 14.93 -0.54
N LEU A 8 16.05 14.92 0.09
CA LEU A 8 14.77 14.50 -0.49
C LEU A 8 14.51 15.34 -1.75
N LYS A 9 14.59 14.73 -2.94
CA LYS A 9 14.23 15.39 -4.20
C LYS A 9 12.72 15.33 -4.37
N VAL A 10 12.05 16.43 -4.06
CA VAL A 10 10.67 16.69 -4.48
C VAL A 10 10.71 17.11 -5.95
N SER A 11 10.20 16.27 -6.85
CA SER A 11 10.08 16.60 -8.28
C SER A 11 8.63 16.95 -8.58
N ALA A 12 8.37 18.17 -9.06
CA ALA A 12 7.06 18.57 -9.54
C ALA A 12 6.86 18.02 -10.96
N SER A 13 6.04 16.99 -11.13
CA SER A 13 5.52 16.55 -12.44
C SER A 13 4.13 17.13 -12.67
N HIS A 14 3.86 17.55 -13.90
CA HIS A 14 2.59 18.15 -14.31
C HIS A 14 1.51 17.07 -14.43
N ALA A 15 0.63 16.97 -13.44
CA ALA A 15 -0.61 16.19 -13.51
C ALA A 15 -1.74 17.03 -14.15
N PRO A 16 -2.71 16.41 -14.87
CA PRO A 16 -3.81 17.14 -15.51
C PRO A 16 -4.73 17.80 -14.47
N ALA A 17 -5.07 19.05 -14.76
CA ALA A 17 -5.88 19.91 -13.90
C ALA A 17 -7.38 19.56 -14.00
N GLN A 18 -7.92 18.97 -12.93
CA GLN A 18 -9.29 19.11 -12.38
C GLN A 18 -9.65 17.82 -11.62
N LEU A 19 -9.24 17.70 -10.34
CA LEU A 19 -9.59 16.54 -9.52
C LEU A 19 -10.17 16.87 -8.13
N TYR A 20 -10.22 18.14 -7.71
CA TYR A 20 -10.71 18.52 -6.39
C TYR A 20 -11.50 19.83 -6.47
N ARG A 21 -12.64 19.91 -5.78
CA ARG A 21 -13.40 21.17 -5.64
C ARG A 21 -12.64 22.12 -4.73
N ASP A 22 -12.78 23.43 -4.92
CA ASP A 22 -11.98 24.44 -4.20
C ASP A 22 -12.13 24.40 -2.66
N GLU A 23 -13.22 23.84 -2.12
CA GLU A 23 -13.40 23.62 -0.67
C GLU A 23 -12.65 22.38 -0.12
N GLU A 24 -12.26 21.43 -0.99
CA GLU A 24 -11.48 20.22 -0.68
C GLU A 24 -9.97 20.49 -0.65
N LEU A 25 -9.53 21.65 -1.15
CA LEU A 25 -8.12 22.08 -1.21
C LEU A 25 -7.53 22.50 0.15
N ALA A 26 -8.34 22.63 1.20
CA ALA A 26 -7.88 22.98 2.54
C ALA A 26 -7.38 21.77 3.35
N LEU A 27 -7.73 20.55 2.93
CA LEU A 27 -7.38 19.31 3.64
C LEU A 27 -6.31 18.56 2.88
N MET A 28 -5.32 18.02 3.60
CA MET A 28 -4.29 17.21 2.98
C MET A 28 -4.89 15.89 2.49
N HIS A 29 -4.62 15.53 1.23
CA HIS A 29 -5.01 14.26 0.64
C HIS A 29 -3.78 13.43 0.28
N ILE A 30 -3.83 12.13 0.55
CA ILE A 30 -2.77 11.18 0.21
C ILE A 30 -3.34 10.00 -0.57
N ASP A 31 -2.95 9.90 -1.84
CA ASP A 31 -3.16 8.69 -2.64
C ASP A 31 -2.03 7.69 -2.36
N ILE A 32 -2.36 6.47 -1.97
CA ILE A 32 -1.39 5.40 -1.65
C ILE A 32 -1.50 4.27 -2.67
N TYR A 33 -0.51 4.15 -3.54
CA TYR A 33 -0.34 3.01 -4.44
C TYR A 33 0.42 1.90 -3.72
N SER A 34 -0.21 0.73 -3.63
CA SER A 34 0.28 -0.36 -2.78
C SER A 34 -0.08 -1.72 -3.37
N ASP A 35 0.72 -2.73 -3.01
CA ASP A 35 0.37 -4.14 -3.24
C ASP A 35 0.41 -4.91 -1.91
N MET A 36 -0.61 -5.73 -1.65
CA MET A 36 -0.79 -6.42 -0.36
C MET A 36 0.27 -7.49 -0.06
N VAL A 37 1.03 -7.90 -1.09
CA VAL A 37 2.19 -8.79 -0.97
C VAL A 37 3.53 -8.06 -0.89
N CYS A 38 3.53 -6.72 -0.92
CA CYS A 38 4.74 -5.92 -0.77
C CYS A 38 5.00 -5.62 0.71
N PRO A 39 6.07 -6.16 1.34
CA PRO A 39 6.29 -5.93 2.75
C PRO A 39 6.70 -4.48 3.05
N TRP A 40 7.35 -3.80 2.09
CA TRP A 40 7.62 -2.38 2.20
C TRP A 40 6.36 -1.53 2.14
N CYS A 41 5.28 -1.99 1.47
CA CYS A 41 3.99 -1.30 1.51
C CYS A 41 3.40 -1.34 2.91
N ARG A 42 3.49 -2.49 3.59
CA ARG A 42 3.02 -2.62 4.98
C ARG A 42 3.77 -1.70 5.95
N ILE A 43 5.11 -1.65 5.83
CA ILE A 43 5.95 -0.74 6.63
C ILE A 43 5.64 0.72 6.29
N GLY A 44 5.54 1.06 5.00
CA GLY A 44 5.24 2.40 4.54
C GLY A 44 3.86 2.89 4.98
N LYS A 45 2.85 2.00 4.95
CA LYS A 45 1.50 2.28 5.47
C LYS A 45 1.57 2.62 6.96
N LYS A 46 2.22 1.79 7.78
CA LYS A 46 2.39 2.08 9.21
C LYS A 46 3.05 3.44 9.44
N ASN A 47 4.12 3.73 8.70
CA ASN A 47 4.85 4.99 8.85
C ASN A 47 4.02 6.22 8.44
N VAL A 48 3.21 6.13 7.38
CA VAL A 48 2.35 7.26 6.98
C VAL A 48 1.16 7.42 7.93
N THR A 49 0.57 6.32 8.41
CA THR A 49 -0.49 6.38 9.44
C THR A 49 0.03 7.06 10.71
N ASP A 50 1.21 6.67 11.21
CA ASP A 50 1.83 7.32 12.37
C ASP A 50 2.13 8.81 12.12
N ALA A 51 2.53 9.16 10.90
CA ALA A 51 2.77 10.54 10.54
C ALA A 51 1.49 11.37 10.46
N ILE A 52 0.38 10.78 9.98
CA ILE A 52 -0.94 11.40 9.95
C ILE A 52 -1.41 11.66 11.38
N ASP A 53 -1.34 10.66 12.27
CA ASP A 53 -1.71 10.80 13.68
C ASP A 53 -0.91 11.91 14.36
N GLN A 54 0.41 11.95 14.11
CA GLN A 54 1.28 13.00 14.63
C GLN A 54 0.89 14.38 14.07
N TRP A 55 0.66 14.49 12.76
CA TRP A 55 0.28 15.73 12.11
C TRP A 55 -1.02 16.29 12.67
N VAL A 56 -2.08 15.48 12.72
CA VAL A 56 -3.39 15.87 13.27
C VAL A 56 -3.25 16.35 14.71
N ALA A 57 -2.43 15.68 15.53
CA ALA A 57 -2.19 16.08 16.91
C ALA A 57 -1.44 17.42 17.05
N GLU A 58 -0.55 17.76 16.10
CA GLU A 58 0.28 18.96 16.13
C GLU A 58 -0.36 20.17 15.43
N SER A 59 -1.01 19.97 14.28
CA SER A 59 -1.58 21.03 13.45
C SER A 59 -3.08 21.22 13.68
N GLY A 60 -3.81 20.17 14.09
CA GLY A 60 -5.27 20.13 14.11
C GLY A 60 -5.91 20.03 12.72
N GLU A 61 -5.12 19.79 11.67
CA GLU A 61 -5.60 19.61 10.29
C GLU A 61 -5.79 18.13 9.98
N ASP A 62 -7.00 17.76 9.54
CA ASP A 62 -7.30 16.39 9.11
C ASP A 62 -6.58 16.03 7.80
N VAL A 63 -6.28 14.75 7.65
CA VAL A 63 -5.70 14.16 6.43
C VAL A 63 -6.63 13.08 5.91
N THR A 64 -6.90 13.10 4.61
CA THR A 64 -7.69 12.08 3.93
C THR A 64 -6.78 11.15 3.12
N VAL A 65 -7.19 9.88 2.98
CA VAL A 65 -6.38 8.85 2.33
C VAL A 65 -7.23 8.08 1.32
N SER A 66 -6.70 7.92 0.11
CA SER A 66 -7.22 7.00 -0.91
C SER A 66 -6.23 5.86 -1.15
N TYR A 67 -6.73 4.64 -1.32
CA TYR A 67 -5.90 3.46 -1.59
C TYR A 67 -6.06 3.04 -3.05
N HIS A 68 -4.92 2.82 -3.71
CA HIS A 68 -4.87 2.46 -5.12
C HIS A 68 -4.14 1.14 -5.34
N ALA A 69 -4.72 0.31 -6.19
CA ALA A 69 -4.14 -0.97 -6.56
C ALA A 69 -2.82 -0.80 -7.31
N PHE A 70 -1.85 -1.64 -6.96
CA PHE A 70 -0.66 -1.90 -7.75
C PHE A 70 -0.39 -3.41 -7.74
N LEU A 71 0.15 -3.94 -8.83
CA LEU A 71 0.56 -5.34 -8.91
C LEU A 71 2.08 -5.41 -9.11
N LEU A 72 2.79 -5.96 -8.14
CA LEU A 72 4.25 -6.17 -8.26
C LEU A 72 4.61 -7.18 -9.35
N ASP A 73 3.71 -8.10 -9.65
CA ASP A 73 3.89 -9.11 -10.68
C ASP A 73 2.54 -9.43 -11.36
N HIS A 74 2.32 -8.79 -12.51
CA HIS A 74 1.11 -8.98 -13.33
C HIS A 74 1.05 -10.36 -14.00
N SER A 75 2.14 -11.13 -13.98
CA SER A 75 2.22 -12.43 -14.67
C SER A 75 1.81 -13.61 -13.79
N LEU A 76 1.55 -13.38 -12.50
CA LEU A 76 1.17 -14.45 -11.59
C LEU A 76 -0.17 -15.07 -11.99
N PRO A 77 -0.27 -16.41 -12.07
CA PRO A 77 -1.55 -17.08 -12.30
C PRO A 77 -2.49 -16.83 -11.12
N PRO A 78 -3.82 -16.98 -11.29
CA PRO A 78 -4.80 -16.70 -10.23
C PRO A 78 -4.52 -17.40 -8.91
N GLU A 79 -4.06 -18.65 -8.95
CA GLU A 79 -3.70 -19.44 -7.77
C GLU A 79 -2.36 -19.05 -7.13
N GLY A 80 -1.56 -18.21 -7.79
CA GLY A 80 -0.21 -17.83 -7.37
C GLY A 80 0.83 -18.95 -7.53
N LEU A 81 2.03 -18.71 -7.02
CA LEU A 81 3.17 -19.64 -7.13
C LEU A 81 3.76 -19.99 -5.74
N PRO A 82 4.59 -21.05 -5.62
CA PRO A 82 5.33 -21.31 -4.38
C PRO A 82 6.32 -20.18 -4.08
N PHE A 83 6.22 -19.58 -2.88
CA PHE A 83 6.95 -18.35 -2.55
C PHE A 83 8.47 -18.48 -2.72
N ARG A 84 9.08 -19.45 -2.03
CA ARG A 84 10.54 -19.62 -2.00
C ARG A 84 11.12 -19.92 -3.39
N ALA A 85 10.48 -20.81 -4.15
CA ALA A 85 10.94 -21.16 -5.49
C ALA A 85 10.88 -19.95 -6.44
N SER A 86 9.77 -19.20 -6.42
CA SER A 86 9.60 -18.01 -7.24
C SER A 86 10.56 -16.89 -6.86
N MET A 87 10.78 -16.66 -5.55
CA MET A 87 11.75 -15.66 -5.09
C MET A 87 13.18 -16.06 -5.40
N ALA A 88 13.55 -17.35 -5.31
CA ALA A 88 14.87 -17.82 -5.69
C ALA A 88 15.16 -17.56 -7.16
N HIS A 89 14.19 -17.84 -8.02
CA HIS A 89 14.27 -17.54 -9.45
C HIS A 89 14.43 -16.04 -9.71
N LYS A 90 13.61 -15.20 -9.06
CA LYS A 90 13.64 -13.73 -9.21
C LYS A 90 14.95 -13.10 -8.71
N MET A 91 15.50 -13.62 -7.62
CA MET A 91 16.70 -13.05 -6.96
C MET A 91 18.02 -13.63 -7.47
N GLY A 92 17.98 -14.72 -8.24
CA GLY A 92 19.17 -15.42 -8.74
C GLY A 92 19.86 -16.30 -7.68
N GLY A 93 19.09 -16.86 -6.74
CA GLY A 93 19.57 -17.84 -5.76
C GLY A 93 18.98 -17.70 -4.34
N GLU A 94 18.93 -18.80 -3.59
CA GLU A 94 18.31 -18.87 -2.27
C GLU A 94 19.00 -18.01 -1.20
N HIS A 95 20.33 -17.90 -1.22
CA HIS A 95 21.07 -17.12 -0.22
C HIS A 95 20.65 -15.65 -0.16
N ARG A 96 20.27 -15.06 -1.30
CA ARG A 96 19.84 -13.66 -1.39
C ARG A 96 18.45 -13.44 -0.83
N ILE A 97 17.64 -14.50 -0.73
CA ILE A 97 16.30 -14.43 -0.17
C ILE A 97 16.42 -14.17 1.33
N GLU A 98 17.21 -14.96 2.05
CA GLU A 98 17.31 -14.85 3.52
C GLU A 98 17.79 -13.46 3.97
N GLU A 99 18.84 -12.92 3.34
CA GLU A 99 19.33 -11.57 3.65
C GLU A 99 18.26 -10.49 3.40
N MET A 100 17.52 -10.62 2.30
CA MET A 100 16.44 -9.69 1.96
C MET A 100 15.26 -9.81 2.95
N LEU A 101 14.84 -11.03 3.29
CA LEU A 101 13.76 -11.27 4.24
C LEU A 101 14.14 -10.80 5.64
N GLN A 102 15.40 -11.02 6.06
CA GLN A 102 15.89 -10.54 7.35
C GLN A 102 15.88 -9.02 7.41
N ARG A 103 16.37 -8.34 6.36
CA ARG A 103 16.34 -6.88 6.28
C ARG A 103 14.92 -6.32 6.44
N VAL A 104 13.95 -6.95 5.78
CA VAL A 104 12.54 -6.54 5.89
C VAL A 104 11.98 -6.81 7.27
N THR A 105 12.34 -7.96 7.87
CA THR A 105 11.92 -8.34 9.22
C THR A 105 12.43 -7.36 10.27
N ASP A 106 13.71 -6.98 10.18
CA ASP A 106 14.33 -6.00 11.08
C ASP A 106 13.69 -4.61 10.93
N ALA A 107 13.46 -4.18 9.68
CA ALA A 107 12.80 -2.90 9.40
C ALA A 107 11.36 -2.86 9.91
N GLY A 108 10.60 -3.96 9.75
CA GLY A 108 9.25 -4.09 10.29
C GLY A 108 9.22 -4.06 11.81
N ALA A 109 10.10 -4.82 12.46
CA ALA A 109 10.21 -4.85 13.92
C ALA A 109 10.49 -3.47 14.52
N ALA A 110 11.32 -2.65 13.85
CA ALA A 110 11.62 -1.29 14.28
C ALA A 110 10.40 -0.34 14.32
N VAL A 111 9.32 -0.68 13.60
CA VAL A 111 8.08 0.12 13.53
C VAL A 111 6.86 -0.63 14.08
N GLY A 112 7.06 -1.77 14.75
CA GLY A 112 5.99 -2.57 15.34
C GLY A 112 5.17 -3.39 14.32
N VAL A 113 5.73 -3.67 13.14
CA VAL A 113 5.11 -4.48 12.08
C VAL A 113 5.89 -5.80 11.94
N PRO A 114 5.48 -6.88 12.61
CA PRO A 114 6.21 -8.14 12.55
C PRO A 114 5.99 -8.87 11.21
N PHE A 115 7.02 -9.61 10.78
CA PHE A 115 6.98 -10.48 9.61
C PHE A 115 7.33 -11.92 10.00
N ARG A 116 6.57 -12.89 9.51
CA ARG A 116 6.74 -14.33 9.72
C ARG A 116 6.88 -15.05 8.39
N PHE A 117 7.94 -14.70 7.65
CA PHE A 117 8.22 -15.30 6.34
C PHE A 117 8.45 -16.82 6.39
N ASP A 118 8.75 -17.38 7.57
CA ASP A 118 8.76 -18.82 7.80
C ASP A 118 7.39 -19.49 7.58
N ARG A 119 6.30 -18.72 7.72
CA ARG A 119 4.92 -19.17 7.48
C ARG A 119 4.44 -18.92 6.05
N VAL A 120 5.10 -18.02 5.32
CA VAL A 120 4.71 -17.64 3.95
C VAL A 120 5.11 -18.75 2.97
N THR A 121 4.12 -19.47 2.46
CA THR A 121 4.34 -20.59 1.52
C THR A 121 4.03 -20.24 0.07
N ARG A 122 3.23 -19.18 -0.16
CA ARG A 122 2.70 -18.78 -1.47
C ARG A 122 3.11 -17.36 -1.82
N MET A 123 3.30 -17.12 -3.11
CA MET A 123 3.38 -15.82 -3.76
C MET A 123 2.05 -15.62 -4.50
N PRO A 124 1.04 -15.03 -3.84
CA PRO A 124 -0.32 -15.01 -4.36
C PRO A 124 -0.48 -13.92 -5.42
N ASN A 125 -1.39 -14.13 -6.37
CA ASN A 125 -1.93 -13.05 -7.18
C ASN A 125 -2.88 -12.20 -6.31
N THR A 126 -2.71 -10.88 -6.32
CA THR A 126 -3.44 -9.95 -5.44
C THR A 126 -4.65 -9.28 -6.08
N VAL A 127 -4.99 -9.59 -7.33
CA VAL A 127 -6.12 -8.96 -8.04
C VAL A 127 -7.42 -9.12 -7.27
N LEU A 128 -7.73 -10.30 -6.73
CA LEU A 128 -8.96 -10.50 -5.95
C LEU A 128 -8.99 -9.66 -4.68
N ALA A 129 -7.86 -9.53 -3.99
CA ALA A 129 -7.78 -8.74 -2.77
C ALA A 129 -7.95 -7.24 -3.06
N HIS A 130 -7.38 -6.75 -4.16
CA HIS A 130 -7.56 -5.37 -4.65
C HIS A 130 -8.99 -5.09 -5.13
N ARG A 131 -9.62 -6.04 -5.84
CA ARG A 131 -11.03 -5.92 -6.23
C ARG A 131 -11.94 -5.79 -5.01
N LEU A 132 -11.70 -6.58 -3.95
CA LEU A 132 -12.44 -6.44 -2.70
C LEU A 132 -12.19 -5.07 -2.04
N THR A 133 -10.96 -4.55 -2.06
CA THR A 133 -10.68 -3.18 -1.59
C THR A 133 -11.55 -2.16 -2.34
N ALA A 134 -11.62 -2.24 -3.67
CA ALA A 134 -12.40 -1.32 -4.49
C ALA A 134 -13.92 -1.41 -4.24
N ILE A 135 -14.43 -2.60 -3.92
CA ILE A 135 -15.86 -2.81 -3.62
C ILE A 135 -16.24 -2.28 -2.22
N LEU A 136 -15.29 -2.21 -1.29
CA LEU A 136 -15.55 -1.79 0.07
C LEU A 136 -15.74 -0.27 0.20
N PRO A 137 -16.63 0.17 1.11
CA PRO A 137 -16.70 1.58 1.51
C PRO A 137 -15.34 2.10 1.98
N ALA A 138 -15.04 3.37 1.68
CA ALA A 138 -13.73 3.99 1.96
C ALA A 138 -13.31 3.86 3.44
N ASP A 139 -14.25 4.03 4.37
CA ASP A 139 -14.03 3.89 5.81
C ASP A 139 -13.72 2.46 6.28
N ARG A 140 -13.89 1.46 5.40
CA ARG A 140 -13.57 0.04 5.66
C ARG A 140 -12.30 -0.43 4.97
N GLN A 141 -11.79 0.32 3.99
CA GLN A 141 -10.65 -0.10 3.17
C GLN A 141 -9.36 -0.23 3.98
N GLU A 142 -9.08 0.69 4.90
CA GLU A 142 -7.87 0.65 5.70
C GLU A 142 -7.78 -0.63 6.55
N ALA A 143 -8.83 -0.92 7.33
CA ALA A 143 -8.91 -2.11 8.17
C ALA A 143 -8.83 -3.40 7.34
N TRP A 144 -9.44 -3.41 6.14
CA TRP A 144 -9.34 -4.50 5.19
C TRP A 144 -7.89 -4.74 4.72
N ILE A 145 -7.21 -3.69 4.25
CA ILE A 145 -5.83 -3.78 3.77
C ILE A 145 -4.90 -4.28 4.89
N ASP A 146 -5.05 -3.75 6.10
CA ASP A 146 -4.25 -4.17 7.25
C ASP A 146 -4.49 -5.64 7.60
N ALA A 147 -5.74 -6.08 7.60
CA ALA A 147 -6.08 -7.48 7.88
C ALA A 147 -5.55 -8.45 6.81
N VAL A 148 -5.63 -8.08 5.52
CA VAL A 148 -5.10 -8.92 4.44
C VAL A 148 -3.57 -9.00 4.50
N MET A 149 -2.89 -7.87 4.70
CA MET A 149 -1.44 -7.85 4.86
C MET A 149 -1.00 -8.65 6.10
N MET A 150 -1.71 -8.52 7.22
CA MET A 150 -1.45 -9.30 8.43
C MET A 150 -1.66 -10.81 8.20
N ALA A 151 -2.78 -11.19 7.58
CA ALA A 151 -3.08 -12.58 7.24
C ALA A 151 -1.97 -13.21 6.40
N TYR A 152 -1.44 -12.48 5.42
CA TYR A 152 -0.34 -12.94 4.59
C TYR A 152 1.00 -12.99 5.35
N PHE A 153 1.44 -11.87 5.91
CA PHE A 153 2.80 -11.73 6.43
C PHE A 153 3.03 -12.33 7.82
N GLU A 154 2.00 -12.42 8.66
CA GLU A 154 2.14 -12.94 10.03
C GLU A 154 1.57 -14.34 10.20
N TYR A 155 0.50 -14.64 9.46
CA TYR A 155 -0.19 -15.93 9.56
C TYR A 155 0.08 -16.85 8.37
N GLY A 156 0.73 -16.37 7.31
CA GLY A 156 1.06 -17.20 6.15
C GLY A 156 -0.16 -17.67 5.36
N ARG A 157 -1.31 -16.98 5.50
CA ARG A 157 -2.54 -17.33 4.80
C ARG A 157 -2.39 -17.02 3.31
N ASP A 158 -2.95 -17.89 2.47
CA ASP A 158 -2.90 -17.76 1.02
C ASP A 158 -4.00 -16.82 0.51
N ILE A 159 -3.67 -15.54 0.36
CA ILE A 159 -4.60 -14.49 -0.04
C ILE A 159 -4.95 -14.49 -1.55
N ALA A 160 -4.43 -15.46 -2.33
CA ALA A 160 -4.95 -15.73 -3.68
C ALA A 160 -6.31 -16.46 -3.62
N LYS A 161 -6.62 -17.10 -2.49
CA LYS A 161 -7.85 -17.87 -2.32
C LYS A 161 -9.00 -16.98 -1.90
N ARG A 162 -10.10 -17.06 -2.66
CA ARG A 162 -11.34 -16.33 -2.37
C ARG A 162 -11.85 -16.65 -0.97
N GLU A 163 -11.81 -17.91 -0.55
CA GLU A 163 -12.34 -18.36 0.74
C GLU A 163 -11.57 -17.70 1.90
N VAL A 164 -10.25 -17.59 1.78
CA VAL A 164 -9.40 -16.90 2.75
C VAL A 164 -9.75 -15.41 2.84
N LEU A 165 -9.99 -14.76 1.70
CA LEU A 165 -10.37 -13.35 1.66
C LEU A 165 -11.76 -13.11 2.30
N LEU A 166 -12.74 -13.99 2.04
CA LEU A 166 -14.06 -13.91 2.65
C LEU A 166 -14.04 -14.20 4.16
N GLU A 167 -13.19 -15.12 4.62
CA GLU A 167 -12.95 -15.33 6.06
C GLU A 167 -12.38 -14.08 6.72
N ILE A 168 -11.38 -13.42 6.11
CA ILE A 168 -10.83 -12.14 6.61
C ILE A 168 -11.93 -11.07 6.66
N ALA A 169 -12.78 -10.99 5.63
CA ALA A 169 -13.88 -10.03 5.60
C ALA A 169 -14.87 -10.30 6.75
N SER A 170 -15.21 -11.56 6.99
CA SER A 170 -16.08 -11.97 8.09
C SER A 170 -15.49 -11.63 9.46
N ASP A 171 -14.18 -11.83 9.66
CA ASP A 171 -13.47 -11.48 10.90
C ASP A 171 -13.53 -9.96 11.18
N LEU A 172 -13.62 -9.14 10.12
CA LEU A 172 -13.81 -7.69 10.21
C LEU A 172 -15.27 -7.26 10.36
N GLY A 173 -16.21 -8.21 10.48
CA GLY A 173 -17.64 -7.94 10.55
C GLY A 173 -18.22 -7.38 9.24
N LEU A 174 -17.67 -7.78 8.10
CA LEU A 174 -18.23 -7.49 6.77
C LEU A 174 -19.15 -8.64 6.35
N GLU A 175 -20.28 -8.28 5.73
CA GLU A 175 -21.21 -9.26 5.15
C GLU A 175 -20.56 -9.93 3.92
N THR A 176 -20.34 -11.24 3.98
CA THR A 176 -19.59 -11.96 2.94
C THR A 176 -20.44 -12.26 1.70
N PHE A 177 -21.74 -12.52 1.85
CA PHE A 177 -22.62 -12.84 0.72
C PHE A 177 -22.71 -11.70 -0.33
N PRO A 178 -22.88 -10.41 0.05
CA PRO A 178 -22.80 -9.31 -0.90
C PRO A 178 -21.44 -9.17 -1.59
N LEU A 179 -20.34 -9.44 -0.87
CA LEU A 179 -18.98 -9.37 -1.43
C LEU A 179 -18.72 -10.50 -2.43
N GLU A 180 -19.16 -11.71 -2.11
CA GLU A 180 -19.08 -12.85 -3.02
C GLU A 180 -19.88 -12.59 -4.30
N THR A 181 -21.13 -12.12 -4.16
CA THR A 181 -21.98 -11.72 -5.29
C THR A 181 -21.30 -10.65 -6.14
N ALA A 182 -20.71 -9.62 -5.52
CA ALA A 182 -20.00 -8.56 -6.22
C ALA A 182 -18.82 -9.10 -7.04
N LEU A 183 -18.06 -10.04 -6.48
CA LEU A 183 -16.92 -10.65 -7.19
C LEU A 183 -17.38 -11.48 -8.38
N ASP A 184 -18.48 -12.21 -8.26
CA ASP A 184 -19.07 -13.02 -9.34
C ASP A 184 -19.65 -12.15 -10.46
N GLU A 185 -20.17 -10.96 -10.12
CA GLU A 185 -20.61 -9.94 -11.07
C GLU A 185 -19.47 -9.19 -11.76
N GLY A 186 -18.21 -9.45 -11.38
CA GLY A 186 -17.05 -8.77 -11.98
C GLY A 186 -16.71 -7.42 -11.36
N ARG A 187 -17.39 -6.98 -10.29
CA ARG A 187 -17.14 -5.67 -9.64
C ARG A 187 -15.71 -5.54 -9.12
N GLY A 188 -15.20 -4.30 -9.05
CA GLY A 188 -13.84 -3.97 -8.65
C GLY A 188 -12.80 -4.14 -9.78
N ALA A 189 -13.14 -4.79 -10.90
CA ALA A 189 -12.17 -5.07 -11.96
C ALA A 189 -11.80 -3.82 -12.76
N GLU A 190 -12.78 -2.95 -13.04
CA GLU A 190 -12.56 -1.69 -13.74
C GLU A 190 -11.73 -0.74 -12.88
N GLU A 191 -12.06 -0.61 -11.60
CA GLU A 191 -11.37 0.24 -10.64
C GLU A 191 -9.89 -0.16 -10.48
N VAL A 192 -9.61 -1.46 -10.38
CA VAL A 192 -8.24 -1.98 -10.35
C VAL A 192 -7.52 -1.68 -11.66
N GLN A 193 -8.16 -1.86 -12.81
CA GLN A 193 -7.55 -1.57 -14.11
C GLN A 193 -7.21 -0.08 -14.24
N GLU A 194 -8.12 0.80 -13.82
CA GLU A 194 -7.90 2.25 -13.83
C GLU A 194 -6.75 2.65 -12.91
N ASP A 195 -6.64 2.07 -11.71
CA ASP A 195 -5.50 2.33 -10.81
C ASP A 195 -4.17 1.97 -11.46
N LEU A 196 -4.09 0.83 -12.15
CA LEU A 196 -2.89 0.40 -12.85
C LEU A 196 -2.53 1.33 -14.02
N GLU A 197 -3.53 1.78 -14.77
CA GLU A 197 -3.35 2.75 -15.85
C GLU A 197 -2.89 4.11 -15.33
N ARG A 198 -3.50 4.60 -14.23
CA ARG A 198 -3.08 5.83 -13.55
C ARG A 198 -1.64 5.73 -13.05
N ALA A 199 -1.29 4.64 -12.37
CA ALA A 199 0.07 4.40 -11.89
C ALA A 199 1.08 4.42 -13.04
N SER A 200 0.77 3.73 -14.14
CA SER A 200 1.59 3.69 -15.35
C SER A 200 1.76 5.07 -16.00
N ALA A 201 0.66 5.83 -16.15
CA ALA A 201 0.68 7.18 -16.72
C ALA A 201 1.52 8.16 -15.90
N MET A 202 1.58 7.99 -14.58
CA MET A 202 2.45 8.76 -13.68
C MET A 202 3.90 8.25 -13.62
N GLY A 203 4.22 7.14 -14.29
CA GLY A 203 5.55 6.53 -14.26
C GLY A 203 5.88 5.81 -12.95
N ILE A 204 4.87 5.44 -12.16
CA ILE A 204 5.06 4.64 -10.93
C ILE A 204 5.49 3.23 -11.35
N SER A 205 6.71 2.86 -10.97
CA SER A 205 7.32 1.56 -11.28
C SER A 205 7.62 0.72 -10.04
N GLY A 206 7.22 1.18 -8.86
CA GLY A 206 7.42 0.48 -7.60
C GLY A 206 6.61 1.09 -6.47
N VAL A 207 6.32 0.26 -5.46
CA VAL A 207 5.46 0.58 -4.32
C VAL A 207 6.14 0.26 -2.97
N PRO A 208 5.77 0.94 -1.87
CA PRO A 208 4.70 1.93 -1.77
C PRO A 208 5.05 3.24 -2.48
N PHE A 209 4.04 3.86 -3.06
CA PHE A 209 4.16 5.19 -3.66
C PHE A 209 3.02 6.06 -3.14
N PHE A 210 3.35 7.27 -2.70
CA PHE A 210 2.43 8.22 -2.11
C PHE A 210 2.34 9.44 -3.02
N VAL A 211 1.13 9.88 -3.35
CA VAL A 211 0.89 11.17 -4.02
C VAL A 211 0.17 12.08 -3.04
N LEU A 212 0.80 13.19 -2.67
CA LEU A 212 0.23 14.15 -1.73
C LEU A 212 -0.36 15.31 -2.53
N ASN A 213 -1.64 15.61 -2.25
CA ASN A 213 -2.46 16.64 -2.93
C ASN A 213 -2.40 16.54 -4.47
N GLY A 214 -2.34 15.31 -5.01
CA GLY A 214 -2.24 15.07 -6.46
C GLY A 214 -0.97 15.62 -7.14
N LYS A 215 0.03 16.10 -6.36
CA LYS A 215 1.16 16.89 -6.89
C LYS A 215 2.53 16.39 -6.47
N TYR A 216 2.67 15.92 -5.22
CA TYR A 216 3.97 15.59 -4.65
C TYR A 216 4.12 14.07 -4.51
N GLY A 217 5.04 13.47 -5.27
CA GLY A 217 5.32 12.03 -5.19
C GLY A 217 6.40 11.68 -4.17
N LEU A 218 6.13 10.66 -3.34
CA LEU A 218 7.12 10.01 -2.46
C LEU A 218 7.15 8.51 -2.77
N SER A 219 8.32 7.99 -3.15
CA SER A 219 8.51 6.57 -3.43
C SER A 219 9.29 5.88 -2.30
N GLY A 220 8.70 4.84 -1.73
CA GLY A 220 9.29 4.01 -0.68
C GLY A 220 8.77 4.28 0.74
N ALA A 221 9.10 3.36 1.64
CA ALA A 221 8.66 3.38 3.04
C ALA A 221 9.49 4.34 3.91
N TYR A 222 9.34 5.65 3.69
CA TYR A 222 10.02 6.67 4.51
C TYR A 222 9.60 6.56 5.98
N PRO A 223 10.48 6.91 6.94
CA PRO A 223 10.10 7.03 8.35
C PRO A 223 9.01 8.09 8.56
N ALA A 224 8.17 7.93 9.59
CA ALA A 224 7.08 8.87 9.91
C ALA A 224 7.55 10.34 9.98
N ALA A 225 8.71 10.61 10.60
CA ALA A 225 9.26 11.95 10.70
C ALA A 225 9.56 12.61 9.33
N GLU A 226 9.86 11.84 8.30
CA GLU A 226 10.07 12.39 6.94
C GLU A 226 8.73 12.71 6.26
N PHE A 227 7.67 11.94 6.53
CA PHE A 227 6.32 12.28 6.10
C PHE A 227 5.83 13.57 6.77
N VAL A 228 5.97 13.72 8.09
CA VAL A 228 5.59 14.95 8.82
C VAL A 228 6.32 16.17 8.26
N LYS A 229 7.62 16.06 7.97
CA LYS A 229 8.38 17.13 7.31
C LYS A 229 7.84 17.47 5.91
N ALA A 230 7.39 16.46 5.15
CA ALA A 230 6.77 16.68 3.85
C ALA A 230 5.43 17.38 3.99
N PHE A 231 4.60 16.97 4.96
CA PHE A 231 3.31 17.58 5.26
C PHE A 231 3.47 19.07 5.58
N GLY A 232 4.38 19.43 6.50
CA GLY A 232 4.65 20.83 6.84
C GLY A 232 5.08 21.67 5.63
N LYS A 233 5.97 21.16 4.77
CA LYS A 233 6.39 21.85 3.55
C LYS A 233 5.24 22.06 2.55
N ILE A 234 4.30 21.13 2.47
CA ILE A 234 3.15 21.22 1.57
C ILE A 234 2.14 22.22 2.13
N ALA A 235 1.85 22.17 3.43
CA ALA A 235 0.95 23.12 4.10
C ALA A 235 1.44 24.57 3.95
N GLU A 236 2.74 24.82 4.14
CA GLU A 236 3.35 26.15 3.92
C GLU A 236 3.20 26.67 2.48
N GLN A 237 3.19 25.77 1.49
CA GLN A 237 3.08 26.12 0.07
C GLN A 237 1.63 26.29 -0.39
N SER A 238 0.68 25.61 0.25
CA SER A 238 -0.75 25.75 -0.04
C SER A 238 -1.39 26.96 0.66
N GLY A 239 -0.77 27.47 1.73
CA GLY A 239 -1.21 28.69 2.42
C GLY A 239 -0.71 30.02 1.80
N GLN A 240 0.03 29.96 0.69
CA GLN A 240 0.51 31.12 -0.09
C GLN A 240 -0.33 31.31 -1.35
#